data_AF-A0A7S4F546-F1
#
_entry.id   AF-A0A7S4F546-F1
#
_cell.length_a   1.000
_cell.length_b   1.000
_cell.length_c   1.000
_cell.angle_alpha   90.00
_cell.angle_beta   90.00
_cell.angle_gamma   90.00
#
_symmetry.space_group_name_H-M   'P 1'
#
loop_
_entity.id
_entity.type
_entity.pdbx_description
1 polymer ?
#
loop_
_entity_poly.entity_id
_entity_poly.type
_entity_poly.pdbx_seq_one_letter_code
_entity_poly.pdbx_strand_id
1 'polypeptide(L)'
;MINGGTIKGNRDYNDGELNYLELQQELPFPTKMVVVRMPGNVLQDAISASRAGKPEEEKRGFLQTDDGVAIDEAQAHTVLSVGGRQFNKDAVYNVALPRNLLKGIFDIRPLVDFANAHPEAMANEDAYVPAVNLILMHQAKQIWRRLGDFDEIDLDGNQQLDRDEIATALEKRLGTKPSQILLDNVIRAIDTDHSGTIDRDEYEKREKAPLHSP
;
A
#
# COMPACT_ATOMS: atom_id res chain seq x y z
N MET A 1 4.30 3.76 -5.70
CA MET A 1 3.72 4.58 -6.79
C MET A 1 2.53 3.86 -7.43
N ILE A 2 1.59 4.60 -8.01
CA ILE A 2 0.41 4.07 -8.72
C ILE A 2 -0.03 5.06 -9.80
N ASN A 3 -0.51 4.59 -10.96
CA ASN A 3 -0.93 5.50 -12.03
C ASN A 3 -2.34 6.06 -11.75
N GLY A 4 -2.59 7.33 -12.12
CA GLY A 4 -3.88 7.98 -11.87
C GLY A 4 -5.08 7.23 -12.46
N GLY A 5 -4.92 6.60 -13.62
CA GLY A 5 -5.99 5.88 -14.31
C GLY A 5 -6.56 4.65 -13.58
N THR A 6 -5.96 4.19 -12.48
CA THR A 6 -6.55 3.15 -11.61
C THR A 6 -7.42 3.71 -10.49
N ILE A 7 -7.30 5.00 -10.19
CA ILE A 7 -8.04 5.71 -9.13
C ILE A 7 -9.11 6.56 -9.82
N LYS A 8 -10.38 6.42 -9.42
CA LYS A 8 -11.45 7.26 -9.97
C LYS A 8 -11.31 8.70 -9.52
N GLY A 9 -11.26 8.95 -8.21
CA GLY A 9 -10.98 10.28 -7.64
C GLY A 9 -11.98 11.36 -8.04
N ASN A 10 -13.23 10.98 -8.37
CA ASN A 10 -14.25 11.88 -8.90
C ASN A 10 -15.27 12.35 -7.85
N ARG A 11 -15.01 12.08 -6.56
CA ARG A 11 -15.90 12.37 -5.44
C ARG A 11 -15.11 12.86 -4.24
N ASP A 12 -15.61 13.94 -3.63
CA ASP A 12 -15.13 14.42 -2.34
C ASP A 12 -15.89 13.74 -1.20
N TYR A 13 -15.15 13.24 -0.20
CA TYR A 13 -15.68 12.62 1.01
C TYR A 13 -15.56 13.61 2.17
N ASN A 14 -16.56 14.50 2.30
CA ASN A 14 -16.51 15.67 3.19
C ASN A 14 -16.57 15.34 4.70
N ASP A 15 -17.06 14.16 5.04
CA ASP A 15 -17.05 13.61 6.41
C ASP A 15 -15.72 12.93 6.76
N GLY A 16 -14.82 12.76 5.78
CA GLY A 16 -13.56 12.04 5.94
C GLY A 16 -13.74 10.53 6.07
N GLU A 17 -14.93 10.00 5.78
CA GLU A 17 -15.24 8.57 5.87
C GLU A 17 -15.39 7.95 4.48
N LEU A 18 -14.98 6.70 4.35
CA LEU A 18 -15.08 5.92 3.12
C LEU A 18 -15.49 4.50 3.48
N ASN A 19 -16.66 4.05 3.02
CA ASN A 19 -17.06 2.66 3.24
C ASN A 19 -16.44 1.71 2.20
N TYR A 20 -16.55 0.40 2.44
CA TYR A 20 -15.92 -0.59 1.55
C TYR A 20 -16.47 -0.56 0.11
N LEU A 21 -17.78 -0.35 -0.06
CA LEU A 21 -18.39 -0.27 -1.38
C LEU A 21 -17.89 0.97 -2.15
N GLU A 22 -17.78 2.10 -1.46
CA GLU A 22 -17.23 3.34 -2.03
C GLU A 22 -15.75 3.16 -2.38
N LEU A 23 -14.95 2.52 -1.52
CA LEU A 23 -13.56 2.18 -1.84
C LEU A 23 -13.45 1.29 -3.08
N GLN A 24 -14.34 0.31 -3.23
CA GLN A 24 -14.40 -0.52 -4.44
C GLN A 24 -14.81 0.30 -5.68
N GLN A 25 -15.63 1.35 -5.52
CA GLN A 25 -15.97 2.24 -6.63
C GLN A 25 -14.79 3.16 -7.00
N GLU A 26 -13.99 3.59 -6.01
CA GLU A 26 -12.77 4.39 -6.23
C GLU A 26 -11.64 3.59 -6.88
N LEU A 27 -11.53 2.29 -6.54
CA LEU A 27 -10.56 1.34 -7.10
C LEU A 27 -11.25 0.13 -7.74
N PRO A 28 -11.98 0.33 -8.85
CA PRO A 28 -12.91 -0.68 -9.40
C PRO A 28 -12.22 -1.83 -10.12
N PHE A 29 -10.93 -1.69 -10.43
CA PHE A 29 -10.16 -2.70 -11.14
C PHE A 29 -9.22 -3.44 -10.19
N PRO A 30 -9.00 -4.76 -10.40
CA PRO A 30 -8.02 -5.53 -9.63
C PRO A 30 -6.60 -5.07 -10.01
N THR A 31 -6.18 -3.96 -9.41
CA THR A 31 -4.87 -3.36 -9.63
C THR A 31 -3.83 -4.22 -8.92
N LYS A 32 -3.15 -5.06 -9.69
CA LYS A 32 -2.14 -6.00 -9.20
C LYS A 32 -0.86 -5.25 -8.82
N MET A 33 -0.67 -4.99 -7.54
CA MET A 33 0.53 -4.33 -7.03
C MET A 33 1.63 -5.36 -6.81
N VAL A 34 2.82 -5.05 -7.32
CA VAL A 34 4.05 -5.83 -7.14
C VAL A 34 5.13 -4.93 -6.55
N VAL A 35 6.13 -5.53 -5.90
CA VAL A 35 7.35 -4.82 -5.48
C VAL A 35 8.49 -5.23 -6.39
N VAL A 36 9.17 -4.25 -6.96
CA VAL A 36 10.30 -4.47 -7.87
C VAL A 36 11.51 -3.71 -7.33
N ARG A 37 12.67 -4.37 -7.34
CA ARG A 37 13.96 -3.73 -7.07
C ARG A 37 14.39 -3.00 -8.33
N MET A 38 14.39 -1.67 -8.32
CA MET A 38 14.78 -0.86 -9.48
C MET A 38 15.82 0.19 -9.13
N PRO A 39 16.77 0.46 -10.03
CA PRO A 39 17.70 1.58 -9.91
C PRO A 39 16.97 2.94 -9.81
N GLY A 40 17.56 3.89 -9.08
CA GLY A 40 17.02 5.22 -8.89
C GLY A 40 16.82 5.97 -10.21
N ASN A 41 17.74 5.86 -11.17
CA ASN A 41 17.57 6.50 -12.48
C ASN A 41 16.28 6.04 -13.19
N VAL A 42 15.96 4.75 -13.16
CA VAL A 42 14.70 4.21 -13.72
C VAL A 42 13.48 4.80 -13.01
N LEU A 43 13.53 4.88 -11.67
CA LEU A 43 12.48 5.49 -10.85
C LEU A 43 12.25 6.98 -11.22
N GLN A 44 13.33 7.75 -11.30
CA GLN A 44 13.31 9.16 -11.70
C GLN A 44 12.71 9.32 -13.11
N ASP A 45 13.24 8.57 -14.07
CA ASP A 45 12.88 8.71 -15.47
C ASP A 45 11.42 8.28 -15.68
N ALA A 46 10.95 7.24 -14.99
CA ALA A 46 9.55 6.81 -15.01
C ALA A 46 8.61 7.91 -14.48
N ILE A 47 8.95 8.51 -13.34
CA ILE A 47 8.16 9.62 -12.76
C ILE A 47 8.13 10.79 -13.75
N SER A 48 9.28 11.28 -14.21
CA SER A 48 9.36 12.39 -15.15
C SER A 48 8.61 12.11 -16.45
N ALA A 49 8.79 10.92 -17.04
CA ALA A 49 8.10 10.54 -18.28
C ALA A 49 6.58 10.47 -18.10
N SER A 50 6.10 9.93 -16.98
CA SER A 50 4.66 9.82 -16.71
C SER A 50 3.96 11.17 -16.50
N ARG A 51 4.73 12.19 -16.10
CA ARG A 51 4.23 13.53 -15.76
C ARG A 51 4.48 14.55 -16.87
N ALA A 52 5.31 14.24 -17.86
CA ALA A 52 5.60 15.08 -19.02
C ALA A 52 4.33 15.40 -19.84
N GLY A 53 4.41 16.44 -20.68
CA GLY A 53 3.27 16.96 -21.46
C GLY A 53 2.57 18.12 -20.78
N LYS A 54 1.50 18.64 -21.37
CA LYS A 54 0.87 19.90 -20.90
C LYS A 54 -0.03 19.68 -19.67
N PRO A 55 -0.22 20.67 -18.78
CA PRO A 55 -1.07 20.54 -17.60
C PRO A 55 -2.54 20.20 -17.90
N GLU A 56 -3.07 20.71 -19.00
CA GLU A 56 -4.47 20.53 -19.43
C GLU A 56 -4.77 19.17 -20.07
N GLU A 57 -3.76 18.33 -20.29
CA GLU A 57 -3.94 17.00 -20.86
C GLU A 57 -4.35 16.00 -19.77
N GLU A 58 -5.38 15.19 -20.05
CA GLU A 58 -5.74 14.09 -19.16
C GLU A 58 -4.63 13.02 -19.16
N LYS A 59 -3.91 12.89 -18.04
CA LYS A 59 -2.77 11.97 -17.91
C LYS A 59 -3.13 10.76 -17.04
N ARG A 60 -3.83 9.79 -17.62
CA ARG A 60 -4.14 8.51 -16.93
C ARG A 60 -2.89 7.71 -16.53
N GLY A 61 -1.78 7.94 -17.22
CA GLY A 61 -0.47 7.36 -16.89
C GLY A 61 0.31 8.08 -15.79
N PHE A 62 -0.16 9.24 -15.32
CA PHE A 62 0.53 10.06 -14.31
C PHE A 62 0.79 9.24 -13.05
N LEU A 63 2.06 9.07 -12.67
CA LEU A 63 2.43 8.29 -11.50
C LEU A 63 2.29 9.12 -10.22
N GLN A 64 1.31 8.74 -9.41
CA GLN A 64 1.14 9.18 -8.02
C GLN A 64 2.18 8.49 -7.14
N THR A 65 2.77 9.25 -6.23
CA THR A 65 3.70 8.77 -5.20
C THR A 65 3.09 8.92 -3.82
N ASP A 66 3.60 8.18 -2.85
CA ASP A 66 3.24 8.36 -1.43
C ASP A 66 3.99 9.54 -0.81
N ASP A 67 3.67 9.83 0.45
CA ASP A 67 4.26 10.87 1.28
C ASP A 67 5.74 10.62 1.62
N GLY A 68 6.25 9.42 1.36
CA GLY A 68 7.65 9.08 1.48
C GLY A 68 8.53 9.61 0.35
N VAL A 69 7.95 10.16 -0.72
CA VAL A 69 8.70 10.66 -1.90
C VAL A 69 8.51 12.16 -2.05
N ALA A 70 9.61 12.91 -1.96
CA ALA A 70 9.61 14.35 -2.24
C ALA A 70 10.05 14.62 -3.68
N ILE A 71 9.30 15.45 -4.38
CA ILE A 71 9.51 15.76 -5.81
C ILE A 71 9.53 17.28 -6.00
N ASP A 72 10.49 17.77 -6.77
CA ASP A 72 10.50 19.13 -7.28
C ASP A 72 9.60 19.23 -8.52
N GLU A 73 8.39 19.74 -8.33
CA GLU A 73 7.40 19.91 -9.39
C GLU A 73 7.79 21.01 -10.41
N ALA A 74 8.69 21.93 -10.06
CA ALA A 74 9.15 22.99 -10.95
C ALA A 74 10.32 22.53 -11.84
N GLN A 75 11.20 21.67 -11.31
CA GLN A 75 12.37 21.17 -12.01
C GLN A 75 12.14 19.76 -12.59
N ALA A 76 11.34 19.67 -13.65
CA ALA A 76 11.13 18.43 -14.43
C ALA A 76 10.69 17.21 -13.60
N HIS A 77 9.99 17.44 -12.48
CA HIS A 77 9.57 16.40 -11.54
C HIS A 77 10.77 15.60 -10.98
N THR A 78 11.83 16.30 -10.59
CA THR A 78 13.03 15.67 -10.02
C THR A 78 12.76 15.12 -8.63
N VAL A 79 13.08 13.86 -8.39
CA VAL A 79 12.96 13.22 -7.08
C VAL A 79 14.08 13.74 -6.17
N LEU A 80 13.69 14.32 -5.04
CA LEU A 80 14.60 14.93 -4.07
C LEU A 80 14.99 13.94 -2.95
N SER A 81 14.01 13.19 -2.46
CA SER A 81 14.19 12.20 -1.40
C SER A 81 13.21 11.05 -1.49
N VAL A 82 13.62 9.89 -0.98
CA VAL A 82 12.77 8.70 -0.80
C VAL A 82 12.97 8.19 0.63
N GLY A 83 11.88 8.01 1.38
CA GLY A 83 11.91 7.56 2.78
C GLY A 83 12.69 8.51 3.69
N GLY A 84 12.62 9.83 3.43
CA GLY A 84 13.36 10.85 4.18
C GLY A 84 14.87 10.90 3.92
N ARG A 85 15.39 10.08 3.00
CA ARG A 85 16.81 10.09 2.60
C ARG A 85 16.99 10.76 1.25
N GLN A 86 18.09 11.50 1.10
CA GLN A 86 18.44 12.13 -0.18
C GLN A 86 18.44 11.08 -1.29
N PHE A 87 17.79 11.43 -2.40
CA PHE A 87 17.67 10.55 -3.54
C PHE A 87 19.02 10.33 -4.23
N ASN A 88 19.30 9.07 -4.61
CA ASN A 88 20.51 8.68 -5.32
C ASN A 88 20.12 7.85 -6.55
N LYS A 89 20.45 8.35 -7.74
CA LYS A 89 20.11 7.69 -9.01
C LYS A 89 20.78 6.32 -9.19
N ASP A 90 21.91 6.08 -8.53
CA ASP A 90 22.66 4.83 -8.64
C ASP A 90 22.28 3.80 -7.57
N ALA A 91 21.46 4.20 -6.58
CA ALA A 91 20.97 3.29 -5.55
C ALA A 91 19.81 2.44 -6.08
N VAL A 92 19.61 1.26 -5.47
CA VAL A 92 18.48 0.37 -5.77
C VAL A 92 17.37 0.57 -4.74
N TYR A 93 16.15 0.77 -5.21
CA TYR A 93 14.96 1.00 -4.40
C TYR A 93 13.98 -0.15 -4.53
N ASN A 94 13.28 -0.47 -3.44
CA ASN A 94 12.10 -1.33 -3.48
C ASN A 94 10.89 -0.47 -3.85
N VAL A 95 10.35 -0.66 -5.05
CA VAL A 95 9.26 0.17 -5.58
C VAL A 95 8.01 -0.68 -5.72
N ALA A 96 6.95 -0.32 -4.99
CA ALA A 96 5.62 -0.88 -5.18
C ALA A 96 4.91 -0.16 -6.35
N LEU A 97 4.42 -0.92 -7.34
CA LEU A 97 3.73 -0.39 -8.52
C LEU A 97 2.75 -1.40 -9.15
N PRO A 98 1.77 -0.94 -9.95
CA PRO A 98 0.94 -1.81 -10.78
C PRO A 98 1.78 -2.60 -11.80
N ARG A 99 1.64 -3.93 -11.79
CA ARG A 99 2.38 -4.86 -12.68
C ARG A 99 2.26 -4.49 -14.17
N ASN A 100 1.08 -4.03 -14.59
CA ASN A 100 0.81 -3.76 -16.01
C ASN A 100 1.61 -2.58 -16.57
N LEU A 101 2.14 -1.68 -15.73
CA LEU A 101 3.05 -0.60 -16.17
C LEU A 101 4.33 -1.17 -16.76
N LEU A 102 4.85 -2.24 -16.16
CA LEU A 102 6.01 -2.98 -16.66
C LEU A 102 5.69 -3.76 -17.94
N LYS A 103 4.40 -4.04 -18.21
CA LYS A 103 3.92 -4.68 -19.44
C LYS A 103 3.53 -3.69 -20.56
N GLY A 104 3.74 -2.38 -20.34
CA GLY A 104 3.52 -1.34 -21.36
C GLY A 104 2.21 -0.58 -21.28
N ILE A 105 1.39 -0.74 -20.23
CA ILE A 105 0.21 0.13 -20.07
C ILE A 105 0.66 1.58 -19.89
N PHE A 106 0.03 2.50 -20.63
CA PHE A 106 0.38 3.92 -20.74
C PHE A 106 1.78 4.24 -21.29
N ASP A 107 2.48 3.25 -21.87
CA ASP A 107 3.78 3.40 -22.54
C ASP A 107 4.84 4.20 -21.75
N ILE A 108 4.94 3.96 -20.45
CA ILE A 108 5.98 4.56 -19.60
C ILE A 108 7.33 3.87 -19.93
N ARG A 109 7.99 4.34 -20.99
CA ARG A 109 9.19 3.70 -21.58
C ARG A 109 10.25 3.28 -20.57
N PRO A 110 10.64 4.10 -19.59
CA PRO A 110 11.65 3.69 -18.59
C PRO A 110 11.28 2.39 -17.86
N LEU A 111 10.00 2.17 -17.56
CA LEU A 111 9.53 0.95 -16.90
C LEU A 111 9.51 -0.25 -17.86
N VAL A 112 9.10 -0.04 -19.11
CA VAL A 112 9.03 -1.10 -20.12
C VAL A 112 10.43 -1.57 -20.52
N ASP A 113 11.33 -0.63 -20.76
CA ASP A 113 12.72 -0.91 -21.13
C ASP A 113 13.45 -1.63 -19.99
N PHE A 114 13.23 -1.18 -18.75
CA PHE A 114 13.73 -1.86 -17.56
C PHE A 114 13.22 -3.30 -17.44
N ALA A 115 11.90 -3.51 -17.59
CA ALA A 115 11.31 -4.85 -17.49
C ALA A 115 11.81 -5.81 -18.58
N ASN A 116 12.05 -5.31 -19.79
CA ASN A 116 12.61 -6.10 -20.90
C ASN A 116 14.09 -6.45 -20.68
N ALA A 117 14.87 -5.53 -20.11
CA ALA A 117 16.28 -5.76 -19.79
C ALA A 117 16.48 -6.66 -18.56
N HIS A 118 15.51 -6.66 -17.64
CA HIS A 118 15.55 -7.37 -16.36
C HIS A 118 14.32 -8.25 -16.15
N PRO A 119 14.09 -9.29 -16.99
CA PRO A 119 12.97 -10.20 -16.81
C PRO A 119 12.96 -10.89 -15.44
N GLU A 120 14.13 -11.05 -14.80
CA GLU A 120 14.29 -11.58 -13.44
C GLU A 120 13.72 -10.67 -12.35
N ALA A 121 13.58 -9.37 -12.61
CA ALA A 121 13.00 -8.42 -11.66
C ALA A 121 11.47 -8.52 -11.62
N MET A 122 10.86 -9.21 -12.57
CA MET A 122 9.42 -9.43 -12.64
C MET A 122 9.01 -10.56 -11.70
N ALA A 123 8.20 -10.24 -10.69
CA ALA A 123 7.60 -11.26 -9.82
C ALA A 123 6.75 -12.27 -10.63
N ASN A 124 6.53 -13.47 -10.09
CA ASN A 124 5.59 -14.45 -10.66
C ASN A 124 4.21 -13.79 -10.94
N GLU A 125 3.51 -14.17 -12.00
CA GLU A 125 2.19 -13.63 -12.39
C GLU A 125 1.16 -13.63 -11.25
N ASP A 126 1.26 -14.62 -10.36
CA ASP A 126 0.37 -14.79 -9.21
C ASP A 126 0.91 -14.15 -7.92
N ALA A 127 2.16 -13.67 -7.94
CA ALA A 127 2.77 -12.97 -6.82
C ALA A 127 2.43 -11.47 -6.86
N TYR A 128 1.23 -11.12 -6.41
CA TYR A 128 0.78 -9.73 -6.30
C TYR A 128 -0.18 -9.53 -5.13
N VAL A 129 -0.34 -8.27 -4.73
CA VAL A 129 -1.39 -7.86 -3.79
C VAL A 129 -2.33 -6.88 -4.51
N PRO A 130 -3.66 -7.09 -4.48
CA PRO A 130 -4.60 -6.10 -4.99
C PRO A 130 -4.46 -4.75 -4.25
N ALA A 131 -4.50 -3.63 -4.98
CA ALA A 131 -4.36 -2.30 -4.37
C ALA A 131 -5.41 -2.01 -3.28
N VAL A 132 -6.66 -2.43 -3.48
CA VAL A 132 -7.73 -2.32 -2.46
C VAL A 132 -7.35 -3.04 -1.17
N ASN A 133 -6.71 -4.21 -1.27
CA ASN A 133 -6.27 -4.97 -0.09
C ASN A 133 -5.14 -4.25 0.64
N LEU A 134 -4.25 -3.53 -0.06
CA LEU A 134 -3.21 -2.73 0.60
C LEU A 134 -3.81 -1.61 1.46
N ILE A 135 -4.86 -0.94 0.97
CA ILE A 135 -5.57 0.10 1.73
C ILE A 135 -6.29 -0.50 2.93
N LEU A 136 -7.01 -1.61 2.73
CA LEU A 136 -7.67 -2.32 3.82
C LEU A 136 -6.68 -2.79 4.88
N MET A 137 -5.57 -3.42 4.48
CA MET A 137 -4.52 -3.85 5.40
C MET A 137 -3.85 -2.68 6.11
N HIS A 138 -3.67 -1.54 5.44
CA HIS A 138 -3.17 -0.33 6.09
C HIS A 138 -4.14 0.13 7.18
N GLN A 139 -5.43 0.27 6.87
CA GLN A 139 -6.41 0.74 7.84
C GLN A 139 -6.61 -0.26 8.99
N ALA A 140 -6.65 -1.56 8.68
CA ALA A 140 -6.66 -2.65 9.64
C ALA A 140 -5.51 -2.53 10.65
N LYS A 141 -4.29 -2.24 10.17
CA LYS A 141 -3.13 -1.99 11.03
C LYS A 141 -3.30 -0.77 11.93
N GLN A 142 -3.87 0.31 11.40
CA GLN A 142 -4.12 1.52 12.21
C GLN A 142 -5.13 1.25 13.33
N ILE A 143 -6.17 0.48 13.04
CA ILE A 143 -7.16 0.07 14.05
C ILE A 143 -6.51 -0.85 15.08
N TRP A 144 -5.72 -1.83 14.63
CA TRP A 144 -5.03 -2.77 15.52
C TRP A 144 -4.15 -2.06 16.55
N ARG A 145 -3.36 -1.08 16.11
CA ARG A 145 -2.51 -0.25 17.00
C ARG A 145 -3.28 0.52 18.07
N ARG A 146 -4.59 0.64 17.93
CA ARG A 146 -5.47 1.33 18.88
C ARG A 146 -6.26 0.35 19.73
N LEU A 147 -6.08 -0.97 19.59
CA LEU A 147 -6.87 -1.98 20.29
C LEU A 147 -6.61 -2.00 21.80
N GLY A 148 -5.38 -1.81 22.26
CA GLY A 148 -5.02 -1.84 23.67
C GLY A 148 -3.78 -2.68 23.89
N ASP A 149 -3.64 -3.24 25.09
CA ASP A 149 -2.57 -4.19 25.43
C ASP A 149 -3.03 -5.64 25.17
N PHE A 150 -2.09 -6.55 24.88
CA PHE A 150 -2.40 -7.96 24.63
C PHE A 150 -3.21 -8.59 25.77
N ASP A 151 -2.74 -8.39 27.00
CA ASP A 151 -3.33 -9.00 28.21
C ASP A 151 -4.74 -8.44 28.53
N GLU A 152 -5.12 -7.29 27.96
CA GLU A 152 -6.49 -6.74 28.08
C GLU A 152 -7.46 -7.36 27.07
N ILE A 153 -6.92 -7.89 25.96
CA ILE A 153 -7.68 -8.47 24.86
C ILE A 153 -7.81 -9.99 25.06
N ASP A 154 -6.78 -10.64 25.59
CA ASP A 154 -6.78 -12.06 25.99
C ASP A 154 -7.70 -12.25 27.21
N LEU A 155 -8.98 -12.58 26.96
CA LEU A 155 -10.02 -12.65 27.97
C LEU A 155 -10.00 -13.99 28.71
N ASP A 156 -9.57 -15.06 28.04
CA ASP A 156 -9.50 -16.40 28.62
C ASP A 156 -8.10 -16.75 29.19
N GLY A 157 -7.09 -15.93 28.91
CA GLY A 157 -5.72 -16.06 29.42
C GLY A 157 -4.94 -17.18 28.74
N ASN A 158 -5.32 -17.60 27.53
CA ASN A 158 -4.70 -18.72 26.82
C ASN A 158 -3.41 -18.34 26.07
N GLN A 159 -2.99 -17.06 26.14
CA GLN A 159 -1.83 -16.48 25.46
C GLN A 159 -1.93 -16.40 23.93
N GLN A 160 -3.14 -16.47 23.40
CA GLN A 160 -3.46 -16.27 21.99
C GLN A 160 -4.74 -15.45 21.87
N LEU A 161 -4.78 -14.51 20.94
CA LEU A 161 -5.99 -13.74 20.69
C LEU A 161 -6.81 -14.44 19.61
N ASP A 162 -8.01 -14.87 19.98
CA ASP A 162 -8.95 -15.45 19.05
C ASP A 162 -9.82 -14.40 18.34
N ARG A 163 -10.64 -14.89 17.39
CA ARG A 163 -11.51 -14.03 16.59
C ARG A 163 -12.53 -13.26 17.43
N ASP A 164 -13.09 -13.87 18.47
CA ASP A 164 -14.15 -13.29 19.29
C ASP A 164 -13.59 -12.26 20.27
N GLU A 165 -12.39 -12.50 20.80
CA GLU A 165 -11.62 -11.56 21.61
C GLU A 165 -11.26 -10.29 20.82
N ILE A 166 -10.72 -10.47 19.60
CA ILE A 166 -10.42 -9.36 18.70
C ILE A 166 -11.71 -8.62 18.30
N ALA A 167 -12.80 -9.33 18.02
CA ALA A 167 -14.09 -8.70 17.72
C ALA A 167 -14.60 -7.86 18.89
N THR A 168 -14.49 -8.37 20.12
CA THR A 168 -14.88 -7.66 21.35
C THR A 168 -14.04 -6.42 21.58
N ALA A 169 -12.73 -6.52 21.39
CA ALA A 169 -11.82 -5.38 21.51
C ALA A 169 -12.10 -4.32 20.43
N LEU A 170 -12.37 -4.74 19.18
CA LEU A 170 -12.78 -3.84 18.10
C LEU A 170 -14.10 -3.15 18.42
N GLU A 171 -15.11 -3.86 18.91
CA GLU A 171 -16.41 -3.27 19.28
C GLU A 171 -16.26 -2.21 20.38
N LYS A 172 -15.44 -2.48 21.39
CA LYS A 172 -15.10 -1.49 22.44
C LYS A 172 -14.44 -0.23 21.87
N ARG A 173 -13.58 -0.36 20.85
CA ARG A 173 -12.85 0.77 20.26
C ARG A 173 -13.64 1.54 19.22
N LEU A 174 -14.44 0.84 18.41
CA LEU A 174 -15.26 1.43 17.35
C LEU A 174 -16.62 1.93 17.87
N GLY A 175 -17.02 1.50 19.06
CA GLY A 175 -18.34 1.79 19.64
C GLY A 175 -19.49 1.06 18.94
N THR A 176 -19.19 0.19 17.97
CA THR A 176 -20.15 -0.60 17.20
C THR A 176 -19.54 -1.94 16.82
N LYS A 177 -20.39 -2.95 16.62
CA LYS A 177 -19.94 -4.28 16.21
C LYS A 177 -19.25 -4.22 14.83
N PRO A 178 -17.98 -4.68 14.71
CA PRO A 178 -17.28 -4.66 13.45
C PRO A 178 -17.95 -5.58 12.42
N SER A 179 -17.90 -5.20 11.15
CA SER A 179 -18.30 -6.10 10.07
C SER A 179 -17.34 -7.30 9.98
N GLN A 180 -17.83 -8.44 9.49
CA GLN A 180 -16.99 -9.63 9.31
C GLN A 180 -15.78 -9.36 8.39
N ILE A 181 -15.98 -8.57 7.33
CA ILE A 181 -14.92 -8.17 6.41
C ILE A 181 -13.84 -7.35 7.13
N LEU A 182 -14.24 -6.42 8.02
CA LEU A 182 -13.27 -5.65 8.79
C LEU A 182 -12.47 -6.56 9.73
N LEU A 183 -13.15 -7.43 10.47
CA LEU A 183 -12.53 -8.38 11.39
C LEU A 183 -11.54 -9.31 10.67
N ASP A 184 -11.93 -9.89 9.53
CA ASP A 184 -11.08 -10.73 8.69
C ASP A 184 -9.82 -9.99 8.23
N ASN A 185 -9.98 -8.74 7.79
CA ASN A 185 -8.85 -7.94 7.32
C ASN A 185 -7.93 -7.52 8.47
N VAL A 186 -8.47 -7.28 9.66
CA VAL A 186 -7.68 -6.98 10.87
C VAL A 186 -6.86 -8.19 11.29
N ILE A 187 -7.49 -9.36 11.41
CA ILE A 187 -6.80 -10.61 11.77
C ILE A 187 -5.75 -10.95 10.71
N ARG A 188 -6.13 -11.05 9.43
CA ARG A 188 -5.21 -11.38 8.34
C ARG A 188 -4.04 -10.40 8.21
N ALA A 189 -4.25 -9.14 8.56
CA ALA A 189 -3.16 -8.20 8.52
C ALA A 189 -2.05 -8.60 9.50
N ILE A 190 -2.38 -9.19 10.65
CA ILE A 190 -1.47 -9.47 11.77
C ILE A 190 -1.02 -10.93 11.77
N ASP A 191 -1.94 -11.86 11.51
CA ASP A 191 -1.75 -13.31 11.42
C ASP A 191 -0.78 -13.65 10.27
N THR A 192 0.51 -13.69 10.60
CA THR A 192 1.60 -13.89 9.65
C THR A 192 1.82 -15.37 9.32
N ASP A 193 1.51 -16.26 10.25
CA ASP A 193 1.65 -17.70 10.07
C ASP A 193 0.38 -18.39 9.56
N HIS A 194 -0.72 -17.64 9.48
CA HIS A 194 -2.04 -18.11 9.03
C HIS A 194 -2.64 -19.16 9.95
N SER A 195 -2.33 -19.10 11.25
CA SER A 195 -2.91 -19.97 12.28
C SER A 195 -4.38 -19.66 12.57
N GLY A 196 -4.83 -18.44 12.28
CA GLY A 196 -6.17 -17.95 12.60
C GLY A 196 -6.33 -17.39 14.02
N THR A 197 -5.27 -17.42 14.82
CA THR A 197 -5.14 -16.75 16.12
C THR A 197 -3.92 -15.83 16.10
N ILE A 198 -3.81 -14.90 17.05
CA ILE A 198 -2.65 -14.00 17.14
C ILE A 198 -1.88 -14.29 18.41
N ASP A 199 -0.64 -14.75 18.28
CA ASP A 199 0.24 -14.95 19.43
C ASP A 199 0.95 -13.66 19.88
N ARG A 200 1.64 -13.73 21.02
CA ARG A 200 2.35 -12.58 21.60
C ARG A 200 3.49 -12.07 20.71
N ASP A 201 4.16 -12.96 19.98
CA ASP A 201 5.24 -12.58 19.07
C ASP A 201 4.69 -11.83 17.85
N GLU A 202 3.58 -12.29 17.27
CA GLU A 202 2.87 -11.63 16.18
C GLU A 202 2.33 -10.27 16.61
N TYR A 203 1.80 -10.20 17.83
CA TYR A 203 1.34 -8.95 18.44
C TYR A 203 2.48 -7.93 18.58
N GLU A 204 3.61 -8.33 19.17
CA GLU A 204 4.74 -7.43 19.46
C GLU A 204 5.61 -7.09 18.25
N LYS A 205 5.80 -8.03 17.31
CA LYS A 205 6.62 -7.80 16.09
C LYS A 205 6.15 -6.56 15.33
N ARG A 206 4.92 -6.12 15.54
CA ARG A 206 4.33 -4.99 14.82
C ARG A 206 4.21 -3.68 15.59
N GLU A 207 4.24 -3.71 16.92
CA GLU A 207 4.43 -2.52 17.77
C GLU A 207 5.74 -1.81 17.39
N LYS A 208 6.78 -2.60 17.06
CA LYS A 208 8.14 -2.10 16.79
C LYS A 208 8.45 -1.80 15.32
N ALA A 209 7.54 -2.09 14.39
CA ALA A 209 7.73 -1.79 12.97
C ALA A 209 7.15 -0.40 12.66
N PRO A 210 7.97 0.65 12.47
CA PRO A 210 7.45 1.91 11.99
C PRO A 210 6.91 1.67 10.56
N LEU A 211 5.87 2.40 10.16
CA LEU A 211 5.45 2.43 8.76
C LEU A 211 6.55 2.98 7.82
N HIS A 212 7.61 3.51 8.41
CA HIS A 212 8.82 4.00 7.78
C HIS A 212 10.04 3.45 8.51
N SER A 213 10.57 2.31 8.05
CA SER A 213 11.97 1.97 8.28
C SER A 213 12.63 1.75 6.90
N PRO A 214 13.85 2.28 6.73
CA PRO A 214 14.48 2.61 5.45
C PRO A 214 14.81 1.43 4.53
#